data_AF-A0A9P6UIS9-F1
#
_entry.id   AF-A0A9P6UIS9-F1
#
_cell.length_a   1.000
_cell.length_b   1.000
_cell.length_c   1.000
_cell.angle_alpha   90.00
_cell.angle_beta   90.00
_cell.angle_gamma   90.00
#
_symmetry.space_group_name_H-M   'P 1'
#
loop_
_entity.id
_entity.type
_entity.pdbx_description
1 polymer ?
#
loop_
_entity_poly.entity_id
_entity_poly.type
_entity_poly.pdbx_seq_one_letter_code
_entity_poly.pdbx_strand_id
1 'polypeptide(L)'
;MAGTTGRLRLDFFRQVEGSSGKGLEVVLEKGKIVEATEWAKPSPEGQLEERLKWKKDGITPTVFLASFAPLTFTTLLTGKHSFEELNYAYGECAARDEPTRLLLNALFPKVDHDFDILHW
;
A
#
# COMPACT_ATOMS: atom_id res chain seq x y z
N MET A 1 -4.03 -23.69 -2.10
CA MET A 1 -2.81 -22.86 -2.20
C MET A 1 -3.05 -21.60 -1.41
N ALA A 2 -2.27 -21.38 -0.35
CA ALA A 2 -2.42 -20.24 0.55
C ALA A 2 -1.85 -18.99 -0.11
N GLY A 3 -2.69 -17.96 -0.25
CA GLY A 3 -2.29 -16.66 -0.80
C GLY A 3 -3.43 -15.66 -0.64
N THR A 4 -3.12 -14.43 -0.26
CA THR A 4 -4.12 -13.40 -0.02
C THR A 4 -4.78 -12.98 -1.33
N THR A 5 -6.10 -12.79 -1.29
CA THR A 5 -6.89 -12.21 -2.38
C THR A 5 -7.55 -10.95 -1.86
N GLY A 6 -7.44 -9.85 -2.59
CA GLY A 6 -7.93 -8.55 -2.15
C GLY A 6 -7.30 -7.40 -2.91
N ARG A 7 -7.62 -6.18 -2.48
CA ARG A 7 -7.09 -4.95 -3.07
C ARG A 7 -6.21 -4.25 -2.05
N LEU A 8 -4.96 -3.97 -2.38
CA LEU A 8 -4.09 -3.11 -1.59
C LEU A 8 -4.13 -1.69 -2.15
N ARG A 9 -4.62 -0.74 -1.34
CA ARG A 9 -4.69 0.68 -1.68
C ARG A 9 -3.64 1.44 -0.89
N LEU A 10 -2.77 2.15 -1.60
CA LEU A 10 -1.73 3.02 -1.06
C LEU A 10 -2.10 4.46 -1.37
N ASP A 11 -2.27 5.27 -0.34
CA ASP A 11 -2.65 6.69 -0.41
C ASP A 11 -1.41 7.58 -0.22
N PHE A 12 -1.08 8.39 -1.22
CA PHE A 12 0.04 9.35 -1.18
C PHE A 12 -0.52 10.75 -0.96
N PHE A 13 -0.88 11.06 0.29
CA PHE A 13 -1.80 12.15 0.65
C PHE A 13 -1.26 13.58 0.38
N ARG A 14 0.03 13.77 0.09
CA ARG A 14 0.59 15.07 -0.31
C ARG A 14 1.06 15.01 -1.75
N GLN A 15 0.39 15.77 -2.62
CA GLN A 15 0.87 16.02 -3.97
C GLN A 15 2.10 16.93 -3.89
N VAL A 16 3.22 16.44 -4.39
CA VAL A 16 4.41 17.26 -4.67
C VAL A 16 4.20 17.93 -6.04
N GLU A 17 4.65 19.18 -6.22
CA GLU A 17 4.60 19.84 -7.54
C GLU A 17 5.27 18.94 -8.60
N GLY A 18 4.51 18.58 -9.64
CA GLY A 18 4.95 17.66 -10.71
C GLY A 18 4.53 16.19 -10.54
N SER A 19 3.90 15.80 -9.43
CA SER A 19 3.37 14.44 -9.24
C SER A 19 1.88 14.38 -9.59
N SER A 20 1.52 13.62 -10.63
CA SER A 20 0.12 13.29 -10.95
C SER A 20 -0.47 12.22 -10.03
N GLY A 21 0.40 11.39 -9.44
CA GLY A 21 0.06 10.20 -8.65
C GLY A 21 -0.70 10.53 -7.37
N LYS A 22 -2.00 10.21 -7.33
CA LYS A 22 -2.84 10.32 -6.12
C LYS A 22 -2.72 9.11 -5.16
N GLY A 23 -2.15 8.00 -5.64
CA GLY A 23 -2.09 6.72 -4.93
C GLY A 23 -1.93 5.54 -5.90
N LEU A 24 -1.88 4.32 -5.34
CA LEU A 24 -1.75 3.06 -6.08
C LEU A 24 -2.79 2.05 -5.58
N GLU A 25 -3.55 1.43 -6.48
CA GLU A 25 -4.35 0.24 -6.18
C GLU A 25 -3.68 -0.98 -6.82
N VAL A 26 -3.42 -2.00 -6.02
CA VAL A 26 -2.86 -3.29 -6.45
C VAL A 26 -3.88 -4.38 -6.17
N VAL A 27 -4.26 -5.12 -7.20
CA VAL A 27 -5.16 -6.26 -7.09
C VAL A 27 -4.33 -7.53 -6.90
N LEU A 28 -4.61 -8.24 -5.81
CA LEU A 28 -3.97 -9.49 -5.44
C LEU A 28 -4.95 -10.64 -5.64
N GLU A 29 -4.54 -11.69 -6.34
CA GLU A 29 -5.28 -12.95 -6.47
C GLU A 29 -4.38 -14.12 -6.09
N LYS A 30 -4.78 -14.86 -5.05
CA LYS A 30 -4.05 -16.04 -4.55
C LYS A 30 -2.54 -15.78 -4.36
N GLY A 31 -2.20 -14.59 -3.86
CA GLY A 31 -0.81 -14.17 -3.61
C GLY A 31 -0.05 -13.64 -4.84
N LYS A 32 -0.70 -13.44 -5.99
CA LYS A 32 -0.10 -12.83 -7.18
C LYS A 32 -0.67 -11.45 -7.42
N ILE A 33 0.18 -10.52 -7.87
CA ILE A 33 -0.26 -9.23 -8.41
C ILE A 33 -0.85 -9.50 -9.80
N VAL A 34 -2.13 -9.20 -9.98
CA VAL A 34 -2.80 -9.34 -11.29
C VAL A 34 -2.97 -8.00 -11.99
N GLU A 35 -3.07 -6.91 -11.22
CA GLU A 35 -3.25 -5.57 -11.74
C GLU A 35 -2.67 -4.54 -10.76
N ALA A 36 -2.10 -3.46 -11.29
CA ALA A 36 -1.66 -2.30 -10.52
C ALA A 36 -2.03 -1.04 -11.31
N THR A 37 -2.87 -0.18 -10.72
CA THR A 37 -3.40 1.02 -11.37
C THR A 37 -3.25 2.24 -10.47
N GLU A 38 -3.15 3.41 -11.11
CA GLU A 38 -3.18 4.67 -10.39
C GLU A 38 -4.54 4.82 -9.69
N TRP A 39 -4.49 5.06 -8.38
CA TRP A 39 -5.69 5.15 -7.55
C TRP A 39 -5.74 6.48 -6.82
N ALA A 40 -6.87 7.15 -6.94
CA ALA A 40 -7.16 8.35 -6.18
C ALA A 40 -8.15 8.01 -5.08
N LYS A 41 -7.86 8.43 -3.85
CA LYS A 41 -8.82 8.31 -2.76
C LYS A 41 -10.14 9.00 -3.15
N PRO A 42 -11.25 8.24 -3.25
CA PRO A 42 -12.52 8.84 -3.63
C PRO A 42 -13.05 9.72 -2.49
N SER A 43 -13.88 10.70 -2.85
CA SER A 43 -14.61 11.52 -1.89
C SER A 43 -15.47 10.64 -0.97
N PRO A 44 -15.92 11.13 0.20
CA PRO A 44 -16.81 10.38 1.08
C PRO A 44 -18.06 9.83 0.37
N GLU A 45 -18.62 10.62 -0.55
CA GLU A 45 -19.75 10.20 -1.39
C GLU A 45 -19.36 9.07 -2.35
N GLY A 46 -18.22 9.19 -3.04
CA GLY A 46 -17.72 8.14 -3.93
C GLY A 46 -17.38 6.84 -3.21
N GLN A 47 -16.89 6.90 -1.97
CA GLN A 47 -16.68 5.71 -1.12
C GLN A 47 -17.99 5.01 -0.77
N LEU A 48 -19.06 5.78 -0.53
CA LEU A 48 -20.38 5.22 -0.27
C LEU A 48 -20.94 4.55 -1.53
N GLU A 49 -20.83 5.19 -2.70
CA GLU A 49 -21.27 4.62 -3.98
C GLU A 49 -20.54 3.31 -4.31
N GLU A 50 -19.23 3.25 -4.10
CA GLU A 50 -18.43 2.04 -4.29
C GLU A 50 -18.91 0.90 -3.38
N ARG A 51 -19.13 1.18 -2.10
CA ARG A 51 -19.67 0.20 -1.15
C ARG A 51 -21.08 -0.27 -1.52
N LEU A 52 -21.91 0.63 -2.04
CA LEU A 52 -23.25 0.29 -2.52
C LEU A 52 -23.19 -0.61 -3.77
N LYS A 53 -22.24 -0.38 -4.68
CA LYS A 53 -22.01 -1.26 -5.84
C LYS A 53 -21.61 -2.67 -5.40
N TRP A 54 -20.64 -2.80 -4.50
CA TRP A 54 -20.24 -4.10 -3.94
C TRP A 54 -21.39 -4.85 -3.26
N LYS A 55 -22.25 -4.12 -2.54
CA LYS A 55 -23.44 -4.70 -1.93
C LYS A 55 -24.45 -5.19 -2.97
N LYS A 56 -24.60 -4.48 -4.10
CA LYS A 56 -25.47 -4.91 -5.23
C LYS A 56 -24.89 -6.13 -5.95
N ASP A 57 -23.58 -6.17 -6.13
CA ASP A 57 -22.89 -7.27 -6.82
C ASP A 57 -22.72 -8.51 -5.93
N GLY A 58 -23.05 -8.41 -4.63
CA GLY A 58 -22.95 -9.49 -3.66
C GLY A 58 -21.50 -9.86 -3.28
N ILE A 59 -20.51 -9.08 -3.72
CA ILE A 59 -19.08 -9.33 -3.50
C ILE A 59 -18.54 -8.20 -2.64
N THR A 60 -18.13 -8.51 -1.40
CA THR A 60 -17.40 -7.55 -0.55
C THR A 60 -15.91 -7.88 -0.62
N PRO A 61 -15.10 -7.14 -1.41
CA PRO A 61 -13.68 -7.41 -1.51
C PRO A 61 -12.96 -7.07 -0.20
N THR A 62 -11.96 -7.86 0.15
CA THR A 62 -11.01 -7.48 1.20
C THR A 62 -10.14 -6.35 0.67
N VAL A 63 -10.25 -5.18 1.29
CA VAL A 63 -9.45 -4.00 0.92
C VAL A 63 -8.45 -3.74 2.03
N PHE A 64 -7.17 -3.75 1.73
CA PHE A 64 -6.08 -3.32 2.60
C PHE A 64 -5.78 -1.85 2.28
N LEU A 65 -5.64 -1.00 3.31
CA LEU A 65 -5.45 0.43 3.11
C LEU A 65 -4.29 0.94 3.95
N ALA A 66 -3.34 1.61 3.30
CA ALA A 66 -2.25 2.29 3.96
C ALA A 66 -2.01 3.67 3.34
N SER A 67 -1.52 4.58 4.15
CA SER A 67 -1.21 5.96 3.79
C SER A 67 0.27 6.23 4.04
N PHE A 68 0.90 6.94 3.11
CA PHE A 68 2.33 7.26 3.17
C PHE A 68 2.55 8.74 2.85
N ALA A 69 3.49 9.34 3.58
CA ALA A 69 4.01 10.64 3.24
C ALA A 69 4.76 10.60 1.90
N PRO A 70 4.93 11.74 1.21
CA PRO A 70 5.71 11.79 -0.01
C PRO A 70 7.12 11.23 0.23
N LEU A 71 7.62 10.47 -0.74
CA LEU A 71 8.98 9.90 -0.74
C LEU A 71 9.26 8.85 0.36
N THR A 72 8.43 8.69 1.40
CA THR A 72 8.60 7.62 2.40
C THR A 72 8.22 6.26 1.85
N PHE A 73 7.27 6.20 0.91
CA PHE A 73 6.97 4.95 0.22
C PHE A 73 8.19 4.42 -0.56
N THR A 74 9.03 5.29 -1.11
CA THR A 74 10.25 4.86 -1.83
C THR A 74 11.22 4.15 -0.90
N THR A 75 11.36 4.59 0.35
CA THR A 75 12.28 3.96 1.31
C THR A 75 11.74 2.63 1.83
N LEU A 76 10.41 2.47 1.89
CA LEU A 76 9.77 1.16 2.10
C LEU A 76 10.02 0.23 0.90
N LEU A 77 9.81 0.73 -0.32
CA LEU A 77 9.96 -0.03 -1.56
C LEU A 77 11.39 -0.56 -1.75
N THR A 78 12.40 0.23 -1.40
CA THR A 78 13.81 -0.22 -1.48
C THR A 78 14.20 -1.15 -0.33
N GLY A 79 13.34 -1.35 0.68
CA GLY A 79 13.65 -2.13 1.88
C GLY A 79 14.57 -1.42 2.86
N LYS A 80 14.84 -0.12 2.67
CA LYS A 80 15.70 0.69 3.55
C LYS A 80 15.09 0.84 4.95
N HIS A 81 13.76 0.99 4.99
CA HIS A 81 12.99 1.02 6.23
C HIS A 81 11.85 0.01 6.16
N SER A 82 11.59 -0.64 7.29
CA SER A 82 10.35 -1.39 7.51
C SER A 82 9.15 -0.46 7.66
N PHE A 83 7.94 -0.99 7.49
CA PHE A 83 6.73 -0.22 7.72
C PHE A 83 6.63 0.25 9.18
N GLU A 84 7.04 -0.58 10.16
CA GLU A 84 7.06 -0.21 11.59
C GLU A 84 7.94 0.99 11.87
N GLU A 85 9.14 1.03 11.30
CA GLU A 85 10.06 2.16 11.45
C GLU A 85 9.47 3.43 10.85
N LEU A 86 8.82 3.34 9.68
CA LEU A 86 8.15 4.49 9.07
C LEU A 86 6.94 4.96 9.87
N ASN A 87 6.11 4.04 10.36
CA ASN A 87 4.94 4.36 11.18
C ASN A 87 5.33 4.97 12.55
N TYR A 88 6.48 4.55 13.11
CA TYR A 88 7.01 5.14 14.33
C TYR A 88 7.64 6.53 14.10
N ALA A 89 8.44 6.69 13.03
CA ALA A 89 9.16 7.92 12.74
C ALA A 89 8.26 9.02 12.14
N TYR A 90 7.24 8.62 11.38
CA TYR A 90 6.34 9.52 10.66
C TYR A 90 4.90 9.16 11.01
N GLY A 91 4.26 9.95 11.87
CA GLY A 91 2.86 9.74 12.26
C GLY A 91 1.85 9.87 11.11
N GLU A 92 2.28 10.36 9.93
CA GLU A 92 1.47 10.39 8.72
C GLU A 92 1.51 9.06 7.93
N CYS A 93 2.48 8.18 8.20
CA CYS A 93 2.50 6.83 7.66
C CYS A 93 1.62 5.95 8.55
N ALA A 94 0.54 5.38 8.00
CA ALA A 94 -0.42 4.61 8.78
C ALA A 94 -1.03 3.47 7.97
N ALA A 95 -1.26 2.33 8.62
CA ALA A 95 -2.04 1.22 8.09
C ALA A 95 -3.39 1.21 8.80
N ARG A 96 -4.47 0.94 8.06
CA ARG A 96 -5.82 0.95 8.61
C ARG A 96 -6.04 -0.15 9.65
N ASP A 97 -5.41 -1.31 9.46
CA ASP A 97 -5.65 -2.51 10.25
C ASP A 97 -4.45 -3.46 10.27
N GLU A 98 -4.39 -4.34 11.26
CA GLU A 98 -3.30 -5.31 11.46
C GLU A 98 -3.04 -6.20 10.24
N PRO A 99 -4.06 -6.75 9.54
CA PRO A 99 -3.84 -7.51 8.30
C PRO A 99 -3.14 -6.70 7.21
N THR A 100 -3.42 -5.39 7.12
CA THR A 100 -2.74 -4.50 6.16
C THR A 100 -1.26 -4.36 6.53
N ARG A 101 -0.94 -4.19 7.82
CA ARG A 101 0.44 -4.12 8.30
C ARG A 101 1.23 -5.39 7.98
N LEU A 102 0.65 -6.55 8.29
CA LEU A 102 1.27 -7.84 7.99
C LEU A 102 1.50 -8.02 6.48
N LEU A 103 0.53 -7.62 5.66
CA LEU A 103 0.67 -7.67 4.20
C LEU A 103 1.80 -6.75 3.71
N LEU A 104 1.91 -5.53 4.23
CA LEU A 104 2.98 -4.60 3.85
C LEU A 104 4.36 -5.14 4.21
N ASN A 105 4.54 -5.71 5.40
CA ASN A 105 5.81 -6.30 5.80
C ASN A 105 6.19 -7.54 4.99
N ALA A 106 5.19 -8.30 4.53
CA ALA A 106 5.42 -9.44 3.66
C ALA A 106 5.80 -9.01 2.24
N LEU A 107 5.21 -7.92 1.72
CA LEU A 107 5.48 -7.41 0.37
C LEU A 107 6.78 -6.59 0.30
N PHE A 108 7.09 -5.84 1.36
CA PHE A 108 8.23 -4.93 1.45
C PHE A 108 9.05 -5.27 2.69
N PRO A 109 9.69 -6.45 2.74
CA PRO A 109 10.54 -6.80 3.87
C PRO A 109 11.71 -5.83 3.95
N LYS A 110 12.13 -5.51 5.17
CA LYS A 110 13.38 -4.77 5.39
C LYS A 110 14.53 -5.62 4.85
N VAL A 111 15.36 -5.00 4.03
CA VAL A 111 16.58 -5.62 3.51
C VAL A 111 17.73 -5.01 4.28
N ASP A 112 18.57 -5.86 4.88
CA ASP A 112 19.86 -5.39 5.34
C ASP A 112 20.68 -5.06 4.09
N HIS A 113 20.79 -3.76 3.80
CA HIS A 113 21.79 -3.27 2.86
C HIS A 113 23.16 -3.39 3.55
N ASP A 114 23.62 -4.61 3.78
CA ASP A 114 25.05 -4.84 3.86
C ASP A 114 25.57 -4.45 2.48
N PHE A 115 26.20 -3.29 2.40
CA PHE A 115 27.06 -3.02 1.27
C PHE A 115 28.10 -4.13 1.31
N ASP A 116 27.95 -5.12 0.42
CA ASP A 116 29.08 -5.88 -0.06
C ASP A 116 30.05 -4.83 -0.61
N ILE A 117 30.91 -4.34 0.28
CA ILE A 117 32.15 -3.69 -0.07
C ILE A 117 32.89 -4.78 -0.82
N LEU A 118 32.66 -4.82 -2.13
CA LEU A 118 33.48 -5.55 -3.08
C LEU A 118 34.89 -5.01 -2.88
N HIS A 119 35.62 -5.66 -2.00
CA HIS A 119 37.06 -5.58 -1.92
C HIS A 119 37.58 -6.16 -3.23
N TRP A 120 37.72 -5.28 -4.23
CA TRP A 120 38.53 -5.53 -5.42
C TRP A 120 39.96 -5.06 -5.17
#